data_AF-A0A2P9AI21-F1
#
_entry.id   AF-A0A2P9AI21-F1
#
_cell.length_a   1.000
_cell.length_b   1.000
_cell.length_c   1.000
_cell.angle_alpha   90.00
_cell.angle_beta   90.00
_cell.angle_gamma   90.00
#
_symmetry.space_group_name_H-M   'P 1'
#
loop_
_entity.id
_entity.type
_entity.pdbx_description
1 polymer ?
#
loop_
_entity_poly.entity_id
_entity_poly.type
_entity_poly.pdbx_seq_one_letter_code
_entity_poly.pdbx_strand_id
1 'polypeptide(L)'
;MNIRCDRCGREPDEVAPMLKDVIWRHIARKNETLCKACAHEAIRRHFGRELRFADLLPCAFNITWCSAFEELLPWDEPLPPGELEQWQRAFATAGRLIGNMEEAQQ
;
A
#
# COMPACT_ATOMS: atom_id res chain seq x y z
N MET A 1 -11.31 -2.26 17.08
CA MET A 1 -12.24 -2.21 15.93
C MET A 1 -11.77 -3.29 15.00
N ASN A 2 -12.48 -4.42 14.88
CA ASN A 2 -12.03 -5.51 13.99
C ASN A 2 -12.38 -5.12 12.56
N ILE A 3 -11.38 -4.63 11.83
CA ILE A 3 -11.50 -4.31 10.42
C ILE A 3 -11.74 -5.64 9.68
N ARG A 4 -12.79 -5.72 8.86
CA ARG A 4 -13.05 -6.87 8.01
C ARG A 4 -12.91 -6.46 6.55
N CYS A 5 -12.43 -7.40 5.73
CA CYS A 5 -12.42 -7.23 4.29
C CYS A 5 -13.85 -7.33 3.75
N ASP A 6 -14.33 -6.30 3.05
CA ASP A 6 -15.69 -6.24 2.49
C ASP A 6 -15.93 -7.29 1.38
N ARG A 7 -14.87 -7.89 0.84
CA ARG A 7 -14.98 -8.91 -0.21
C ARG A 7 -15.01 -10.33 0.29
N CYS A 8 -14.06 -10.70 1.14
CA CYS A 8 -13.97 -12.07 1.65
C CYS A 8 -14.56 -12.24 3.05
N GLY A 9 -14.99 -11.16 3.70
CA GLY A 9 -15.62 -11.18 5.04
C GLY A 9 -14.68 -11.55 6.19
N ARG A 10 -13.40 -11.85 5.88
CA ARG A 10 -12.37 -12.24 6.84
C ARG A 10 -11.73 -11.03 7.49
N GLU A 11 -11.29 -11.22 8.73
CA GLU A 11 -10.33 -10.32 9.36
C GLU A 11 -9.00 -10.48 8.63
N PRO A 12 -8.42 -9.39 8.08
CA PRO A 12 -7.20 -9.49 7.32
C PRO A 12 -5.99 -9.65 8.24
N ASP A 13 -5.12 -10.63 7.94
CA ASP A 13 -3.75 -10.64 8.47
C ASP A 13 -3.00 -9.38 8.01
N GLU A 14 -3.31 -8.92 6.78
CA GLU A 14 -2.79 -7.69 6.19
C GLU A 14 -3.87 -6.94 5.40
N VAL A 15 -4.02 -5.64 5.71
CA VAL A 15 -4.85 -4.74 4.93
C VAL A 15 -4.23 -4.48 3.56
N ALA A 16 -5.05 -4.06 2.59
CA ALA A 16 -4.56 -3.67 1.28
C ALA A 16 -3.53 -2.53 1.38
N PRO A 17 -2.51 -2.52 0.50
CA PRO A 17 -1.63 -1.36 0.40
C PRO A 17 -2.43 -0.11 0.02
N MET A 18 -1.94 1.04 0.45
CA MET A 18 -2.47 2.32 -0.01
C MET A 18 -2.13 2.50 -1.47
N LEU A 19 -3.16 2.48 -2.32
CA LEU A 19 -3.02 2.68 -3.77
C LEU A 19 -3.31 4.13 -4.14
N LYS A 20 -2.79 4.58 -5.27
CA LYS A 20 -3.17 5.87 -5.87
C LYS A 20 -4.69 5.88 -6.11
N ASP A 21 -5.32 7.04 -5.92
CA ASP A 21 -6.78 7.18 -6.07
C ASP A 21 -7.31 6.73 -7.45
N VAL A 22 -6.50 6.91 -8.49
CA VAL A 22 -6.84 6.47 -9.85
C VAL A 22 -6.90 4.95 -9.95
N ILE A 23 -6.05 4.22 -9.22
CA ILE A 23 -6.07 2.77 -9.14
C ILE A 23 -7.21 2.30 -8.25
N TRP A 24 -7.37 2.90 -7.07
CA TRP A 24 -8.39 2.50 -6.09
C TRP A 24 -9.80 2.57 -6.66
N ARG A 25 -10.14 3.64 -7.38
CA ARG A 25 -11.46 3.84 -8.00
C ARG A 25 -11.85 2.77 -9.01
N HIS A 26 -10.87 2.09 -9.60
CA HIS A 26 -11.12 0.99 -10.52
C HIS A 26 -11.37 -0.34 -9.83
N ILE A 27 -10.75 -0.54 -8.67
CA ILE A 27 -10.76 -1.84 -8.00
C ILE A 27 -11.68 -1.89 -6.78
N ALA A 28 -12.17 -0.78 -6.24
CA ALA A 28 -12.93 -0.72 -4.99
C ALA A 28 -13.87 0.50 -4.91
N ARG A 29 -14.91 0.42 -4.07
CA ARG A 29 -15.74 1.59 -3.71
C ARG A 29 -14.97 2.52 -2.76
N LYS A 30 -15.39 3.79 -2.69
CA LYS A 30 -14.70 4.84 -1.90
C LYS A 30 -14.42 4.45 -0.44
N ASN A 31 -15.36 3.76 0.21
CA ASN A 31 -15.26 3.38 1.61
C ASN A 31 -15.16 1.86 1.79
N GLU A 32 -14.85 1.12 0.73
CA GLU A 32 -14.63 -0.33 0.81
C GLU A 32 -13.29 -0.59 1.51
N THR A 33 -13.22 -1.58 2.39
CA THR A 33 -11.97 -2.03 3.00
C THR A 33 -11.59 -3.38 2.43
N LEU A 34 -10.38 -3.46 1.85
CA LEU A 34 -9.86 -4.69 1.26
C LEU A 34 -8.68 -5.22 2.06
N CYS A 35 -8.54 -6.55 2.10
CA CYS A 35 -7.28 -7.20 2.45
C CYS A 35 -6.32 -7.18 1.26
N LYS A 36 -5.03 -7.39 1.52
CA LYS A 36 -3.99 -7.46 0.47
C LYS A 36 -4.35 -8.45 -0.63
N ALA A 37 -4.76 -9.68 -0.27
CA ALA A 37 -5.12 -10.70 -1.25
C ALA A 37 -6.27 -10.27 -2.18
N CYS A 38 -7.33 -9.68 -1.62
CA CYS A 38 -8.46 -9.19 -2.40
C CYS A 38 -8.10 -7.98 -3.28
N ALA A 39 -7.18 -7.13 -2.84
CA ALA A 39 -6.67 -6.03 -3.67
C ALA A 39 -5.85 -6.55 -4.86
N HIS A 40 -4.93 -7.49 -4.65
CA HIS A 40 -4.16 -8.11 -5.74
C HIS A 40 -5.07 -8.82 -6.76
N GLU A 41 -6.06 -9.57 -6.29
CA GLU A 41 -7.04 -10.22 -7.17
C GLU A 41 -7.85 -9.20 -7.98
N ALA A 42 -8.25 -8.09 -7.35
CA ALA A 42 -8.99 -7.02 -8.03
C ALA A 42 -8.15 -6.34 -9.12
N ILE A 43 -6.87 -6.06 -8.82
CA ILE A 43 -5.92 -5.50 -9.78
C ILE A 43 -5.76 -6.44 -10.98
N ARG A 44 -5.52 -7.73 -10.74
CA ARG A 44 -5.43 -8.75 -11.80
C ARG A 44 -6.67 -8.77 -12.69
N ARG A 45 -7.86 -8.77 -12.09
CA ARG A 45 -9.13 -8.82 -12.83
C ARG A 45 -9.39 -7.58 -13.65
N HIS A 46 -9.09 -6.39 -13.12
CA HIS A 46 -9.42 -5.13 -13.76
C HIS A 46 -8.38 -4.69 -14.79
N PHE A 47 -7.09 -4.87 -14.49
CA PHE A 47 -5.99 -4.39 -15.34
C PHE A 47 -5.29 -5.50 -16.13
N GLY A 48 -5.60 -6.77 -15.88
CA GLY A 48 -4.95 -7.90 -16.57
C GLY A 48 -3.47 -8.06 -16.23
N ARG A 49 -3.01 -7.48 -15.11
CA ARG A 49 -1.62 -7.54 -14.63
C ARG A 49 -1.56 -7.62 -13.11
N GLU A 50 -0.41 -7.99 -12.56
CA GLU A 50 -0.16 -7.91 -11.12
C GLU A 50 -0.06 -6.46 -10.63
N LEU A 51 -0.23 -6.29 -9.31
CA LEU A 51 0.07 -5.04 -8.61
C LEU A 51 1.54 -4.68 -8.79
N ARG A 52 1.80 -3.39 -9.03
CA ARG A 52 3.14 -2.85 -9.25
C ARG A 52 3.42 -1.72 -8.30
N PHE A 53 4.70 -1.44 -8.10
CA PHE A 53 5.16 -0.31 -7.30
C PHE A 53 4.52 1.02 -7.77
N ALA A 54 4.40 1.22 -9.08
CA ALA A 54 3.78 2.41 -9.67
C ALA A 54 2.30 2.63 -9.31
N ASP A 55 1.61 1.60 -8.80
CA ASP A 55 0.23 1.70 -8.32
C ASP A 55 0.11 2.24 -6.90
N LEU A 56 1.19 2.12 -6.13
CA LEU A 56 1.21 2.49 -4.72
C LEU A 56 1.19 4.00 -4.56
N LEU A 57 0.47 4.45 -3.54
CA LEU A 57 0.59 5.82 -3.06
C LEU A 57 1.93 5.98 -2.32
N PRO A 58 2.72 7.03 -2.60
CA PRO A 58 3.90 7.35 -1.80
C PRO A 58 3.47 7.82 -0.40
N CYS A 59 3.48 6.91 0.58
CA CYS A 59 3.12 7.23 1.95
C CYS A 59 3.88 6.38 2.97
N ALA A 60 3.99 6.89 4.19
CA ALA A 60 4.68 6.18 5.27
C ALA A 60 3.99 4.86 5.64
N PHE A 61 2.67 4.76 5.47
CA PHE A 61 1.93 3.54 5.79
C PHE A 61 2.44 2.34 4.98
N ASN A 62 2.57 2.50 3.66
CA ASN A 62 3.07 1.44 2.79
C ASN A 62 4.48 1.02 3.19
N ILE A 63 5.34 1.97 3.57
CA ILE A 63 6.74 1.72 3.93
C ILE A 63 6.86 1.00 5.28
N THR A 64 6.04 1.37 6.27
CA THR A 64 6.23 0.91 7.66
C THR A 64 5.41 -0.32 8.01
N TRP A 65 4.23 -0.52 7.39
CA TRP A 65 3.26 -1.51 7.86
C TRP A 65 2.64 -2.37 6.75
N CYS A 66 3.15 -2.32 5.52
CA CYS A 66 2.60 -3.11 4.41
C CYS A 66 3.70 -3.91 3.71
N SER A 67 3.68 -5.24 3.88
CA SER A 67 4.64 -6.14 3.23
C SER A 67 4.57 -6.09 1.69
N ALA A 68 3.44 -5.67 1.11
CA ALA A 68 3.32 -5.47 -0.33
C ALA A 68 4.34 -4.44 -0.86
N PHE A 69 4.74 -3.46 -0.05
CA PHE A 69 5.79 -2.52 -0.43
C PHE A 69 7.15 -3.22 -0.58
N GLU A 70 7.52 -4.07 0.38
CA GLU A 70 8.78 -4.83 0.38
C GLU A 70 8.82 -5.87 -0.75
N GLU A 71 7.70 -6.57 -0.98
CA GLU A 71 7.57 -7.56 -2.06
C GLU A 71 7.69 -6.97 -3.46
N LEU A 72 7.40 -5.68 -3.60
CA LEU A 72 7.49 -4.95 -4.87
C LEU A 72 8.85 -4.26 -5.06
N LEU A 73 9.82 -4.50 -4.16
CA LEU A 73 11.23 -4.16 -4.35
C LEU A 73 11.98 -5.33 -5.02
N PRO A 74 12.95 -5.07 -5.91
CA PRO A 74 13.46 -3.77 -6.36
C PRO A 74 12.58 -3.10 -7.43
N TRP A 75 12.76 -1.78 -7.56
CA TRP A 75 12.09 -0.98 -8.58
C TRP A 75 12.65 -1.28 -9.98
N ASP A 76 12.14 -2.32 -10.63
CA ASP A 76 12.44 -2.54 -12.05
C ASP A 76 11.76 -1.47 -12.95
N GLU A 77 10.87 -0.65 -12.39
CA GLU A 77 10.17 0.43 -13.08
C GLU A 77 10.69 1.81 -12.64
N PRO A 78 10.99 2.72 -13.59
CA PRO A 78 11.34 4.09 -13.27
C PRO A 78 10.15 4.79 -12.60
N LEU A 79 10.45 5.56 -11.54
CA LEU A 79 9.45 6.40 -10.91
C LEU A 79 8.85 7.38 -11.94
N PRO A 80 7.52 7.58 -11.94
CA PRO A 80 6.90 8.62 -12.75
C PRO A 80 7.52 10.00 -12.47
N PRO A 81 7.66 10.87 -13.49
CA PRO A 81 8.17 12.22 -13.30
C PRO A 81 7.38 12.96 -12.20
N GLY A 82 8.08 13.55 -11.23
CA GLY A 82 7.48 14.28 -10.12
C GLY A 82 7.09 13.45 -8.89
N GLU A 83 7.32 12.13 -8.90
CA GLU A 83 7.04 11.28 -7.73
C GLU A 83 8.24 11.10 -6.78
N LEU A 84 9.46 11.43 -7.23
CA LEU A 84 10.67 11.29 -6.41
C LEU A 84 10.57 12.05 -5.08
N GLU A 85 10.15 13.32 -5.11
CA GLU A 85 10.00 14.12 -3.89
C GLU A 85 8.91 13.59 -2.95
N GLN A 86 7.87 12.95 -3.49
CA GLN A 86 6.80 12.36 -2.69
C GLN A 86 7.31 11.12 -1.97
N TRP A 87 8.05 10.26 -2.68
CA TRP A 87 8.72 9.11 -2.08
C TRP A 87 9.75 9.50 -1.03
N GLN A 88 10.59 10.51 -1.30
CA GLN A 88 11.56 11.03 -0.32
C GLN A 88 10.86 11.51 0.97
N ARG A 89 9.75 12.23 0.84
CA ARG A 89 8.94 12.67 2.00
C ARG A 89 8.31 11.49 2.74
N ALA A 90 7.82 10.48 2.02
CA ALA A 90 7.26 9.27 2.61
C ALA A 90 8.32 8.51 3.42
N PHE A 91 9.52 8.30 2.86
CA PHE A 91 10.65 7.67 3.56
C PHE A 91 11.09 8.45 4.79
N ALA A 92 11.23 9.77 4.70
CA ALA A 92 11.59 10.59 5.85
C ALA A 92 10.53 10.51 6.97
N THR A 93 9.25 10.38 6.60
CA THR A 93 8.17 10.22 7.58
C THR A 93 8.17 8.82 8.19
N ALA A 94 8.35 7.77 7.39
CA ALA A 94 8.46 6.40 7.85
C ALA A 94 9.65 6.23 8.81
N GLY A 95 10.81 6.80 8.49
CA GLY A 95 12.00 6.75 9.36
C GLY A 95 11.75 7.39 10.73
N ARG A 96 11.02 8.51 10.80
CA ARG A 96 10.61 9.10 12.08
C ARG A 96 9.66 8.21 12.87
N LEU A 97 8.70 7.57 12.20
CA LEU A 97 7.74 6.68 12.86
C LEU A 97 8.43 5.45 13.44
N ILE A 98 9.36 4.86 12.69
CA ILE A 98 10.16 3.71 13.13
C ILE A 98 11.05 4.11 14.30
N GLY A 99 11.80 5.20 14.21
CA GLY A 99 12.66 5.68 15.31
C GLY A 99 11.88 5.97 16.60
N ASN A 100 10.71 6.62 16.49
CA ASN A 100 9.85 6.87 17.65
C ASN A 100 9.33 5.56 18.29
N MET A 101 9.10 4.50 17.50
CA MET A 101 8.69 3.20 18.03
C MET A 101 9.82 2.52 18.79
N GLU A 102 11.06 2.63 18.30
CA GLU A 102 12.24 2.07 18.97
C GLU A 102 12.54 2.79 20.30
N GLU A 103 12.30 4.11 20.37
CA GLU A 103 12.43 4.88 21.61
C GLU A 103 11.33 4.55 22.64
N ALA A 104 10.09 4.32 22.18
CA ALA A 104 8.97 3.99 23.07
C ALA A 104 9.03 2.56 23.66
N GLN A 105 9.93 1.71 23.15
CA GLN A 105 10.15 0.34 23.62
C GLN A 105 11.33 0.21 24.62
N GLN A 106 12.04 1.30 24.92
CA GLN A 106 13.11 1.39 25.91
C GLN A 106 12.59 1.91 27.26
#